data_AF-A0A929TGT0-F1
#
_entry.id   AF-A0A929TGT0-F1
#
_cell.length_a   1.000
_cell.length_b   1.000
_cell.length_c   1.000
_cell.angle_alpha   90.00
_cell.angle_beta   90.00
_cell.angle_gamma   90.00
#
_symmetry.space_group_name_H-M   'P 1'
#
loop_
_entity.id
_entity.type
_entity.pdbx_description
1 polymer ?
#
loop_
_entity_poly.entity_id
_entity_poly.type
_entity_poly.pdbx_seq_one_letter_code
_entity_poly.pdbx_strand_id
1 'polypeptide(L)'
;SNVSMEQVIAEELVKGPASDISRPTINPDTKVLNVTLQDGICYVDFNEKFLSEPYQVKPDIVIYSIVNSLAELTEVNKVQISVNGSTADKFMDSIPLSTLFERKLDME
;
A
#
# COMPACT_ATOMS: atom_id res chain seq x y z
N SER A 1 5.73 -6.65 -22.16
CA SER A 1 4.93 -6.18 -21.02
C SER A 1 5.42 -4.80 -20.65
N ASN A 2 4.56 -3.79 -20.61
CA ASN A 2 4.93 -2.44 -20.17
C ASN A 2 4.37 -2.25 -18.76
N VAL A 3 5.03 -2.87 -17.76
CA VAL A 3 4.63 -2.77 -16.35
C VAL A 3 5.18 -1.45 -15.81
N SER A 4 4.35 -0.67 -15.12
CA SER A 4 4.77 0.62 -14.55
C SER A 4 5.61 0.41 -13.28
N MET A 5 6.40 1.42 -12.88
CA MET A 5 7.25 1.29 -11.69
C MET A 5 6.42 1.22 -10.41
N GLU A 6 5.30 1.95 -10.36
CA GLU A 6 4.32 1.90 -9.27
C GLU A 6 3.77 0.49 -9.08
N GLN A 7 3.45 -0.20 -10.19
CA GLN A 7 2.99 -1.57 -10.16
C GLN A 7 4.08 -2.52 -9.63
N VAL A 8 5.33 -2.36 -10.08
CA VAL A 8 6.46 -3.15 -9.57
C VAL A 8 6.64 -2.95 -8.06
N ILE A 9 6.64 -1.70 -7.59
CA ILE A 9 6.78 -1.40 -6.16
C ILE A 9 5.65 -2.01 -5.33
N ALA A 10 4.39 -1.84 -5.76
CA ALA A 10 3.25 -2.41 -5.05
C ALA A 10 3.31 -3.95 -4.99
N GLU A 11 3.68 -4.60 -6.09
CA GLU A 11 3.84 -6.06 -6.13
C GLU A 11 4.99 -6.56 -5.26
N GLU A 12 6.13 -5.88 -5.24
CA GLU A 12 7.27 -6.25 -4.38
C GLU A 12 6.95 -6.06 -2.89
N LEU A 13 6.21 -5.01 -2.52
CA LEU A 13 5.75 -4.82 -1.13
C LEU A 13 4.83 -5.95 -0.66
N VAL A 14 3.95 -6.43 -1.54
CA VAL A 14 3.07 -7.58 -1.27
C VAL A 14 3.88 -8.88 -1.16
N LYS A 15 4.88 -9.09 -2.01
CA LYS A 15 5.81 -10.24 -1.90
C LYS A 15 6.58 -10.24 -0.59
N GLY A 16 6.83 -9.05 -0.04
CA GLY A 16 7.56 -8.87 1.20
C GLY A 16 9.09 -8.89 1.00
N PRO A 17 9.85 -8.67 2.08
CA PRO A 17 11.30 -8.58 2.00
C PRO A 17 11.93 -9.91 1.61
N ALA A 18 13.00 -9.86 0.80
CA ALA A 18 13.74 -11.05 0.35
C ALA A 18 14.57 -11.74 1.45
N SER A 19 14.68 -11.14 2.63
CA SER A 19 15.52 -11.63 3.73
C SER A 19 14.71 -11.93 4.98
N ASP A 20 15.03 -13.03 5.66
CA ASP A 20 14.37 -13.49 6.90
C ASP A 20 14.57 -12.56 8.11
N ILE A 21 15.48 -11.58 8.02
CA ILE A 21 15.72 -10.58 9.07
C ILE A 21 14.66 -9.46 9.09
N SER A 22 13.88 -9.31 8.02
CA SER A 22 12.80 -8.32 7.94
C SER A 22 11.46 -9.02 7.87
N ARG A 23 10.42 -8.41 8.44
CA ARG A 23 9.08 -8.99 8.50
C ARG A 23 8.18 -8.36 7.43
N PRO A 24 7.38 -9.17 6.70
CA PRO A 24 6.36 -8.62 5.82
C PRO A 24 5.36 -7.80 6.64
N THR A 25 4.90 -6.69 6.08
CA THR A 25 3.88 -5.81 6.68
C THR A 25 2.50 -6.05 6.09
N ILE A 26 2.41 -6.71 4.94
CA ILE A 26 1.18 -6.95 4.19
C ILE A 26 0.89 -8.45 4.20
N ASN A 27 -0.39 -8.82 4.27
CA ASN A 27 -0.83 -10.21 4.16
C ASN A 27 -0.36 -10.81 2.82
N PRO A 28 0.30 -11.99 2.81
CA PRO A 28 0.82 -12.61 1.60
C PRO A 28 -0.27 -13.08 0.62
N ASP A 29 -1.51 -13.23 1.07
CA ASP A 29 -2.67 -13.52 0.21
C ASP A 29 -3.23 -12.25 -0.48
N THR A 30 -2.66 -11.08 -0.16
CA THR A 30 -2.99 -9.82 -0.82
C THR A 30 -2.59 -9.89 -2.30
N LYS A 31 -3.42 -9.31 -3.16
CA LYS A 31 -3.12 -9.14 -4.58
C LYS A 31 -3.28 -7.69 -4.96
N VAL A 32 -2.34 -7.18 -5.74
CA VAL A 32 -2.50 -5.91 -6.47
C VAL A 32 -3.45 -6.18 -7.63
N LEU A 33 -4.59 -5.51 -7.66
CA LEU A 33 -5.59 -5.62 -8.72
C LEU A 33 -5.38 -4.59 -9.81
N ASN A 34 -5.08 -3.35 -9.41
CA ASN A 34 -4.81 -2.25 -10.32
C ASN A 34 -3.87 -1.22 -9.66
N VAL A 35 -3.04 -0.60 -10.48
CA VAL A 35 -2.25 0.59 -10.09
C VAL A 35 -2.38 1.63 -11.18
N THR A 36 -2.71 2.86 -10.81
CA THR A 36 -2.85 3.96 -11.77
C THR A 36 -2.31 5.24 -11.16
N LEU A 37 -1.45 5.94 -11.88
CA LEU A 37 -1.00 7.27 -11.53
C LEU A 37 -1.80 8.30 -12.32
N GLN A 38 -2.48 9.20 -11.63
CA GLN A 38 -3.19 10.31 -12.25
C GLN A 38 -3.02 11.57 -11.40
N ASP A 39 -2.61 12.68 -12.03
CA ASP A 39 -2.48 14.00 -11.41
C ASP A 39 -1.65 13.99 -10.10
N GLY A 40 -0.60 13.16 -10.08
CA GLY A 40 0.29 12.99 -8.92
C GLY A 40 -0.27 12.15 -7.77
N ILE A 41 -1.42 11.49 -7.98
CA ILE A 41 -2.03 10.55 -7.03
C ILE A 41 -1.87 9.14 -7.58
N CYS A 42 -1.19 8.28 -6.84
CA CYS A 42 -1.09 6.85 -7.12
C CYS A 42 -2.27 6.12 -6.47
N TYR A 43 -3.16 5.58 -7.29
CA TYR A 43 -4.29 4.77 -6.86
C TYR A 43 -3.88 3.30 -6.89
N VAL A 44 -3.94 2.64 -5.74
CA VAL A 44 -3.62 1.22 -5.60
C VAL A 44 -4.87 0.47 -5.15
N ASP A 45 -5.30 -0.49 -5.94
CA ASP A 45 -6.43 -1.37 -5.62
C ASP A 45 -5.91 -2.75 -5.24
N PHE A 46 -6.32 -3.24 -4.08
CA PHE A 46 -6.00 -4.57 -3.58
C PHE A 46 -7.26 -5.45 -3.50
N ASN A 47 -7.07 -6.76 -3.37
CA ASN A 47 -8.17 -7.64 -2.98
C ASN A 47 -8.48 -7.52 -1.47
N GLU A 48 -9.57 -8.15 -1.04
CA GLU A 48 -10.07 -8.13 0.34
C GLU A 48 -9.10 -8.68 1.38
N LYS A 49 -8.11 -9.48 0.96
CA LYS A 49 -7.07 -10.02 1.84
C LYS A 49 -6.18 -8.94 2.44
N PHE A 50 -6.08 -7.78 1.78
CA PHE A 50 -5.41 -6.62 2.35
C PHE A 50 -5.97 -6.26 3.73
N LEU A 51 -7.29 -6.29 3.93
CA LEU A 51 -7.92 -5.91 5.21
C LEU A 51 -7.59 -6.85 6.37
N SER A 52 -7.10 -8.06 6.09
CA SER A 52 -6.72 -9.03 7.11
C SER A 52 -5.23 -8.97 7.41
N GLU A 53 -4.84 -8.46 8.59
CA GLU A 53 -3.44 -8.37 9.00
C GLU A 53 -3.05 -9.57 9.89
N PRO A 54 -2.07 -10.40 9.48
CA PRO A 54 -1.71 -11.61 10.22
C PRO A 54 -0.50 -11.46 11.17
N TYR A 55 0.18 -10.31 11.18
CA TYR A 55 1.50 -10.15 11.79
C TYR A 55 1.54 -9.26 13.05
N GLN A 56 0.39 -8.80 13.55
CA GLN A 56 0.23 -7.87 14.67
C GLN A 56 1.03 -6.57 14.48
N VAL A 57 1.18 -6.12 13.24
CA VAL A 57 1.84 -4.87 12.89
C VAL A 57 0.86 -3.71 13.11
N LYS A 58 1.37 -2.57 13.60
CA LYS A 58 0.54 -1.36 13.77
C LYS A 58 -0.04 -0.93 12.41
N PRO A 59 -1.32 -0.55 12.33
CA PRO A 59 -1.97 -0.17 11.07
C PRO A 59 -1.19 0.90 10.28
N ASP A 60 -0.66 1.91 10.97
CA ASP A 60 0.13 2.98 10.36
C ASP A 60 1.42 2.47 9.70
N ILE A 61 2.06 1.45 10.28
CA ILE A 61 3.31 0.90 9.72
C ILE A 61 3.04 0.26 8.36
N VAL A 62 1.91 -0.43 8.21
CA VAL A 62 1.50 -1.06 6.94
C VAL A 62 1.15 -0.01 5.90
N ILE A 63 0.35 0.99 6.27
CA ILE A 63 -0.05 2.05 5.33
C ILE A 63 1.17 2.85 4.87
N TYR A 64 2.00 3.32 5.81
CA TYR A 64 3.14 4.16 5.44
C TYR A 64 4.31 3.39 4.83
N SER A 65 4.41 2.07 4.98
CA SER A 65 5.37 1.29 4.17
C SER A 65 5.01 1.39 2.68
N ILE A 66 3.72 1.27 2.34
CA ILE A 66 3.23 1.41 0.96
C ILE A 66 3.37 2.85 0.47
N VAL A 67 2.86 3.79 1.25
CA VAL A 67 2.83 5.21 0.87
C VAL A 67 4.24 5.75 0.68
N ASN A 68 5.16 5.47 1.62
CA ASN A 68 6.51 6.01 1.54
C ASN A 68 7.31 5.41 0.39
N SER A 69 7.16 4.11 0.10
CA SER A 69 7.84 3.47 -1.03
C SER A 69 7.33 3.99 -2.37
N LEU A 70 6.02 4.19 -2.55
CA LEU A 70 5.49 4.77 -3.77
C LEU A 70 5.88 6.25 -3.93
N ALA A 71 5.92 7.01 -2.83
CA ALA A 71 6.35 8.40 -2.81
C ALA A 71 7.88 8.58 -2.95
N GLU A 72 8.66 7.52 -3.18
CA GLU A 72 10.04 7.64 -3.68
C GLU A 72 10.08 7.98 -5.16
N LEU A 73 9.01 7.69 -5.89
CA LEU A 73 8.82 8.14 -7.26
C LEU A 73 8.44 9.63 -7.25
N THR A 74 9.19 10.44 -7.99
CA THR A 74 9.05 11.91 -7.93
C THR A 74 7.73 12.41 -8.48
N GLU A 75 7.08 11.64 -9.34
CA GLU A 75 5.73 11.90 -9.83
C GLU A 75 4.60 11.57 -8.85
N VAL A 76 4.87 10.84 -7.75
CA VAL A 76 3.87 10.44 -6.75
C VAL A 76 3.89 11.39 -5.55
N ASN A 77 2.86 12.23 -5.44
CA ASN A 77 2.67 13.13 -4.30
C ASN A 77 1.79 12.51 -3.21
N LYS A 78 0.81 11.70 -3.62
CA LYS A 78 -0.18 11.07 -2.74
C LYS A 78 -0.46 9.64 -3.16
N VAL A 79 -0.94 8.84 -2.22
CA VAL A 79 -1.42 7.49 -2.47
C VAL A 79 -2.84 7.35 -1.94
N GLN A 80 -3.73 6.75 -2.73
CA GLN A 80 -5.03 6.28 -2.27
C GLN A 80 -5.08 4.76 -2.37
N ILE A 81 -5.55 4.12 -1.30
CA ILE A 81 -5.69 2.67 -1.25
C ILE A 81 -7.17 2.32 -1.36
N SER A 82 -7.49 1.34 -2.19
CA SER A 82 -8.83 0.78 -2.32
C SER A 82 -8.79 -0.74 -2.20
N VAL A 83 -9.93 -1.33 -1.89
CA VAL A 83 -10.13 -2.77 -1.81
C VAL A 83 -11.29 -3.14 -2.71
N ASN A 84 -11.02 -3.95 -3.74
CA ASN A 84 -11.99 -4.31 -4.77
C ASN A 84 -12.70 -3.07 -5.36
N GLY A 85 -11.94 -1.99 -5.59
CA GLY A 85 -12.42 -0.71 -6.11
C GLY A 85 -13.18 0.16 -5.11
N SER A 86 -13.28 -0.24 -3.83
CA SER A 86 -13.97 0.51 -2.77
C SER A 86 -12.99 1.15 -1.79
N THR A 87 -13.30 2.37 -1.34
CA THR A 87 -12.57 3.08 -0.26
C THR A 87 -13.41 3.24 1.01
N ALA A 88 -14.58 2.60 1.06
CA ALA A 88 -15.53 2.72 2.16
C ALA A 88 -15.04 2.05 3.46
N ASP A 89 -14.16 1.06 3.34
CA ASP A 89 -13.64 0.30 4.46
C ASP A 89 -12.57 1.07 5.25
N LYS A 90 -12.29 0.56 6.44
CA LYS A 90 -11.14 0.95 7.24
C LYS A 90 -10.15 -0.19 7.29
N PHE A 91 -8.86 0.11 7.13
CA PHE A 91 -7.81 -0.84 7.40
C PHE A 91 -7.71 -1.09 8.91
N MET A 92 -7.80 -2.36 9.33
CA MET A 92 -7.79 -2.80 10.73
C MET A 92 -8.72 -1.95 11.64
N ASP A 93 -9.93 -1.65 11.15
CA ASP A 93 -10.96 -0.85 11.82
C ASP A 93 -10.55 0.57 12.27
N SER A 94 -9.37 1.05 11.87
CA SER A 94 -8.74 2.25 12.42
C SER A 94 -8.48 3.32 11.36
N ILE A 95 -7.91 2.95 10.21
CA ILE A 95 -7.49 3.90 9.18
C ILE A 95 -8.50 3.91 8.01
N PRO A 96 -9.21 5.02 7.75
CA PRO A 96 -10.12 5.10 6.60
C PRO A 96 -9.39 5.05 5.27
N LEU A 97 -9.77 4.11 4.38
CA LEU A 97 -9.16 3.97 3.05
C LEU A 97 -9.52 5.10 2.09
N SER A 98 -10.58 5.86 2.38
CA SER A 98 -10.94 7.08 1.66
C SER A 98 -9.92 8.22 1.81
N THR A 99 -8.95 8.09 2.71
CA THR A 99 -7.88 9.07 2.92
C THR A 99 -6.93 9.10 1.71
N LEU A 100 -6.49 10.32 1.34
CA LEU A 100 -5.34 10.51 0.45
C LEU A 100 -4.10 10.66 1.32
N PHE A 101 -3.25 9.65 1.33
CA PHE A 101 -2.06 9.61 2.17
C PHE A 101 -0.89 10.34 1.50
N GLU A 102 -0.21 11.18 2.27
CA GLU A 102 1.06 11.80 1.90
C GLU A 102 2.20 11.08 2.61
N ARG A 103 3.41 11.20 2.06
CA ARG A 103 4.62 10.63 2.66
C ARG A 103 4.78 11.10 4.11
N LYS A 104 5.07 10.17 5.02
CA LYS A 104 5.33 10.45 6.44
C LYS A 104 6.68 9.87 6.84
N LEU A 105 7.68 10.74 6.98
CA LEU A 105 9.05 10.36 7.33
C LEU A 105 9.26 10.22 8.84
N ASP A 106 8.48 10.95 9.63
CA ASP A 106 8.55 10.91 11.09
C ASP A 106 7.48 9.94 11.62
N MET A 107 7.88 8.71 11.90
CA MET A 107 7.05 7.72 12.60
C MET A 107 7.41 7.76 14.08
N GLU A 108 6.68 8.55 14.88
CA GLU A 108 6.79 8.55 16.36
C GLU A 108 6.24 7.27 17.01
#